data_AF-A0A812VNX0-F1
#
_entry.id   AF-A0A812VNX0-F1
#
_cell.length_a   1.000
_cell.length_b   1.000
_cell.length_c   1.000
_cell.angle_alpha   90.00
_cell.angle_beta   90.00
_cell.angle_gamma   90.00
#
_symmetry.space_group_name_H-M   'P 1'
#
loop_
_entity.id
_entity.type
_entity.pdbx_description
1 polymer ?
#
loop_
_entity_poly.entity_id
_entity_poly.type
_entity_poly.pdbx_seq_one_letter_code
_entity_poly.pdbx_strand_id
1 'polypeptide(L)'
;VEWIMTCPILQLKLVVLAGARVPSYRRFMMPLLSATILICGIASSLTDTFMMYVWFAFGCIFCLIMFYYNALQITENSEGEENWYRGNSDYRRLSLLLILTWLPFPIWYVLSPEGYSLIEDELIIELGWVVLNMLAKFSFIVLLQRSKLVHQRKLEAARELYGLSPSDEVPETVLAKKGMKESAGGTGRVQGAPSDYGLGLGDDAESEEKLIELVADSMVTL
;
A
#
# COMPACT_ATOMS: atom_id res chain seq x y z
N VAL A 1 10.06 17.21 -5.59
CA VAL A 1 8.61 17.48 -5.75
C VAL A 1 7.84 16.19 -6.07
N GLU A 2 8.27 15.41 -7.07
CA GLU A 2 7.63 14.14 -7.47
C GLU A 2 7.29 13.20 -6.30
N TRP A 3 8.21 12.97 -5.36
CA TRP A 3 8.00 12.04 -4.25
C TRP A 3 6.93 12.51 -3.28
N ILE A 4 6.81 13.83 -3.04
CA ILE A 4 5.80 14.40 -2.15
C ILE A 4 4.38 14.12 -2.66
N MET A 5 4.22 14.02 -3.97
CA MET A 5 2.91 13.69 -4.56
C MET A 5 2.71 12.17 -4.60
N THR A 6 3.70 11.45 -5.14
CA THR A 6 3.53 10.02 -5.45
C THR A 6 3.55 9.12 -4.21
N CYS A 7 4.41 9.36 -3.23
CA CYS A 7 4.54 8.50 -2.06
C CYS A 7 3.29 8.51 -1.15
N PRO A 8 2.70 9.67 -0.80
CA PRO A 8 1.45 9.71 -0.06
C PRO A 8 0.28 9.06 -0.80
N ILE A 9 0.22 9.20 -2.13
CA ILE A 9 -0.78 8.53 -2.98
C ILE A 9 -0.64 7.01 -2.91
N LEU A 10 0.58 6.48 -3.00
CA LEU A 10 0.81 5.03 -2.91
C LEU A 10 0.44 4.48 -1.52
N GLN A 11 0.75 5.22 -0.45
CA GLN A 11 0.28 4.87 0.90
C GLN A 11 -1.23 4.87 1.00
N LEU A 12 -1.90 5.90 0.45
CA LEU A 12 -3.36 5.97 0.44
C LEU A 12 -3.97 4.77 -0.29
N LYS A 13 -3.45 4.41 -1.46
CA LYS A 13 -3.92 3.23 -2.22
C LYS A 13 -3.79 1.95 -1.41
N LEU A 14 -2.69 1.78 -0.67
CA LEU A 14 -2.48 0.61 0.16
C LEU A 14 -3.49 0.55 1.30
N VAL A 15 -3.73 1.66 2.02
CA VAL A 15 -4.71 1.69 3.12
C VAL A 15 -6.12 1.45 2.60
N VAL A 16 -6.49 2.06 1.47
CA VAL A 16 -7.81 1.88 0.88
C VAL A 16 -8.03 0.45 0.43
N LEU A 17 -7.00 -0.23 -0.09
CA LEU A 17 -7.08 -1.65 -0.44
C LEU A 17 -7.23 -2.56 0.78
N ALA A 18 -6.72 -2.14 1.95
CA ALA A 18 -6.92 -2.84 3.22
C ALA A 18 -8.35 -2.68 3.74
N GLY A 19 -8.92 -1.51 3.44
CA GLY A 19 -10.32 -1.25 3.63
C GLY A 19 -10.78 -1.09 5.09
N ALA A 20 -12.07 -1.22 5.39
CA ALA A 20 -12.81 -1.06 6.63
C ALA A 20 -12.34 -1.96 7.79
N ARG A 21 -11.55 -3.00 7.50
CA ARG A 21 -10.87 -3.77 8.55
C ARG A 21 -9.74 -2.96 9.20
N VAL A 22 -9.17 -2.03 8.45
CA VAL A 22 -8.17 -1.10 8.96
C VAL A 22 -8.88 0.16 9.47
N PRO A 23 -8.49 0.70 10.64
CA PRO A 23 -9.11 1.90 11.19
C PRO A 23 -9.10 3.09 10.21
N SER A 24 -10.24 3.78 10.07
CA SER A 24 -10.42 4.84 9.05
C SER A 24 -9.41 5.98 9.15
N TYR A 25 -8.91 6.29 10.35
CA TYR A 25 -7.89 7.34 10.55
C TYR A 25 -6.56 7.02 9.82
N ARG A 26 -6.28 5.74 9.51
CA ARG A 26 -5.08 5.34 8.75
C ARG A 26 -5.04 5.92 7.35
N ARG A 27 -6.21 6.20 6.76
CA ARG A 27 -6.33 6.79 5.42
C ARG A 27 -5.71 8.18 5.36
N PHE A 28 -5.73 8.92 6.46
CA PHE A 28 -5.07 10.22 6.57
C PHE A 28 -3.66 10.11 7.16
N MET A 29 -3.50 9.27 8.19
CA MET A 29 -2.23 9.14 8.91
C MET A 29 -1.10 8.59 8.01
N MET A 30 -1.36 7.57 7.18
CA MET A 30 -0.30 6.94 6.38
C MET A 30 0.24 7.86 5.27
N PRO A 31 -0.61 8.55 4.48
CA PRO A 31 -0.13 9.57 3.55
C PRO A 31 0.60 10.72 4.27
N LEU A 32 0.11 11.16 5.43
CA LEU A 32 0.74 12.22 6.21
C LEU A 32 2.13 11.82 6.72
N LEU A 33 2.29 10.58 7.22
CA LEU A 33 3.59 10.04 7.60
C LEU A 33 4.55 10.04 6.42
N SER A 34 4.11 9.58 5.25
CA SER A 34 4.93 9.60 4.04
C SER A 34 5.35 11.01 3.65
N ALA A 35 4.44 11.99 3.69
CA ALA A 35 4.78 13.38 3.41
C ALA A 35 5.76 13.95 4.44
N THR A 36 5.57 13.62 5.72
CA THR A 36 6.44 14.08 6.82
C THR A 36 7.86 13.56 6.67
N ILE A 37 8.03 12.28 6.30
CA ILE A 37 9.36 11.70 6.02
C ILE A 37 10.07 12.46 4.91
N LEU A 38 9.36 12.78 3.82
CA LEU A 38 9.93 13.49 2.69
C LEU A 38 10.25 14.95 3.01
N ILE A 39 9.41 15.62 3.81
CA ILE A 39 9.68 16.97 4.33
C ILE A 39 10.94 16.95 5.21
N CYS A 40 11.10 15.94 6.06
CA CYS A 40 12.32 15.77 6.86
C CYS A 40 13.55 15.55 5.98
N GLY A 41 13.44 14.75 4.91
CA GLY A 41 14.54 14.55 3.96
C GLY A 41 14.93 15.82 3.20
N ILE A 42 13.96 16.64 2.80
CA ILE A 42 14.25 17.95 2.18
C ILE A 42 14.88 18.89 3.21
N ALA A 43 14.36 18.91 4.44
CA ALA A 43 14.92 19.71 5.52
C ALA A 43 16.38 19.30 5.82
N SER A 44 16.70 18.00 5.79
CA SER A 44 18.09 17.57 5.99
C SER A 44 19.00 18.08 4.87
N SER A 45 18.58 18.04 3.61
CA SER A 45 19.41 18.53 2.49
C SER A 45 19.60 20.05 2.46
N LEU A 46 18.76 20.82 3.14
CA LEU A 46 18.82 22.29 3.15
C LEU A 46 19.47 22.89 4.40
N THR A 47 19.94 22.06 5.34
CA THR A 47 20.46 22.52 6.64
C THR A 47 21.93 22.17 6.83
N ASP A 48 22.57 22.86 7.77
CA ASP A 48 23.97 22.61 8.13
C ASP A 48 24.18 21.19 8.67
N THR A 49 25.42 20.70 8.61
CA THR A 49 25.80 19.30 8.91
C THR A 49 25.18 18.72 10.19
N PHE A 50 25.16 19.47 11.30
CA PHE A 50 24.55 18.98 12.53
C PHE A 50 23.02 18.81 12.42
N MET A 51 22.34 19.82 11.86
CA MET A 51 20.88 19.79 11.71
C MET A 51 20.45 18.79 10.63
N MET A 52 21.27 18.58 9.61
CA MET A 52 21.09 17.53 8.60
C MET A 52 20.89 16.15 9.26
N TYR A 53 21.79 15.77 10.17
CA TYR A 53 21.68 14.48 10.88
C TYR A 53 20.45 14.42 11.80
N VAL A 54 20.07 15.54 12.42
CA VAL A 54 18.87 15.61 13.28
C VAL A 54 17.60 15.38 12.45
N TRP A 55 17.44 16.09 11.33
CA TRP A 55 16.31 15.93 10.42
C TRP A 55 16.26 14.54 9.80
N PHE A 56 17.42 14.01 9.41
CA PHE A 56 17.52 12.64 8.91
C PHE A 56 17.09 11.61 9.96
N ALA A 57 17.55 11.75 11.21
CA ALA A 57 17.15 10.87 12.30
C ALA A 57 15.63 10.90 12.57
N PHE A 58 15.02 12.09 12.57
CA PHE A 58 13.55 12.22 12.66
C PHE A 58 12.84 11.55 11.49
N GLY A 59 13.32 11.76 10.27
CA GLY A 59 12.81 11.09 9.07
C GLY A 59 12.87 9.58 9.17
N CYS A 60 13.98 9.02 9.66
CA CYS A 60 14.13 7.59 9.91
C CYS A 60 13.16 7.07 10.96
N ILE A 61 12.93 7.79 12.06
CA ILE A 61 11.95 7.40 13.08
C ILE A 61 10.54 7.32 12.47
N PHE A 62 10.12 8.35 11.72
CA PHE A 62 8.83 8.33 11.03
C PHE A 62 8.74 7.22 9.98
N CYS A 63 9.83 6.92 9.27
CA CYS A 63 9.91 5.83 8.32
C CYS A 63 9.71 4.47 8.99
N LEU A 64 10.35 4.23 10.15
CA LEU A 64 10.15 3.01 10.93
C LEU A 64 8.72 2.89 11.45
N ILE A 65 8.13 3.99 11.93
CA ILE A 65 6.73 4.05 12.35
C ILE A 65 5.80 3.69 11.17
N MET A 66 6.07 4.24 9.98
CA MET A 66 5.30 3.94 8.76
C MET A 66 5.43 2.47 8.35
N PHE A 67 6.63 1.88 8.41
CA PHE A 67 6.83 0.45 8.13
C PHE A 67 6.15 -0.45 9.15
N TYR A 68 6.22 -0.11 10.44
CA TYR A 68 5.47 -0.80 11.48
C TYR A 68 3.97 -0.78 11.19
N TYR A 69 3.43 0.38 10.81
CA TYR A 69 2.01 0.50 10.52
C TYR A 69 1.59 -0.20 9.22
N ASN A 70 2.46 -0.28 8.21
CA ASN A 70 2.23 -1.11 7.03
C ASN A 70 2.26 -2.60 7.37
N ALA A 71 3.14 -3.04 8.28
CA ALA A 71 3.15 -4.40 8.79
C ALA A 71 1.88 -4.72 9.60
N LEU A 72 1.45 -3.80 10.47
CA LEU A 72 0.29 -3.97 11.34
C LEU A 72 -1.00 -4.09 10.54
N GLN A 73 -1.14 -3.33 9.45
CA GLN A 73 -2.30 -3.42 8.56
C GLN A 73 -2.48 -4.81 7.94
N ILE A 74 -1.41 -5.58 7.76
CA ILE A 74 -1.50 -6.97 7.26
C ILE A 74 -2.28 -7.84 8.25
N THR A 75 -1.98 -7.69 9.54
CA THR A 75 -2.64 -8.43 10.62
C THR A 75 -4.05 -7.92 10.86
N GLU A 76 -4.28 -6.61 10.79
CA GLU A 76 -5.62 -5.99 10.88
C GLU A 76 -6.53 -6.46 9.72
N ASN A 77 -6.03 -6.42 8.48
CA ASN A 77 -6.77 -6.85 7.29
C ASN A 77 -7.13 -8.34 7.28
N SER A 78 -6.31 -9.18 7.93
CA SER A 78 -6.50 -10.63 7.99
C SER A 78 -7.15 -11.11 9.30
N GLU A 79 -7.65 -10.22 10.16
CA GLU A 79 -8.20 -10.58 11.47
C GLU A 79 -7.24 -11.42 12.34
N GLY A 80 -5.92 -11.20 12.19
CA GLY A 80 -4.90 -11.94 12.91
C GLY A 80 -4.43 -13.25 12.26
N GLU A 81 -4.98 -13.63 11.10
CA GLU A 81 -4.57 -14.87 10.40
C GLU A 81 -3.22 -14.72 9.69
N GLU A 82 -2.84 -13.50 9.32
CA GLU A 82 -1.60 -13.18 8.65
C GLU A 82 -0.74 -12.18 9.44
N ASN A 83 0.55 -12.28 9.20
CA ASN A 83 1.59 -11.52 9.88
C ASN A 83 2.67 -11.19 8.85
N TRP A 84 3.71 -10.51 9.30
CA TRP A 84 4.92 -10.28 8.50
C TRP A 84 5.47 -11.58 7.85
N TYR A 85 5.59 -12.65 8.66
CA TYR A 85 6.24 -13.90 8.25
C TYR A 85 5.29 -14.96 7.68
N ARG A 86 3.99 -14.87 7.99
CA ARG A 86 3.00 -15.92 7.70
C ARG A 86 1.81 -15.33 6.94
N GLY A 87 1.36 -16.03 5.91
CA GLY A 87 0.23 -15.64 5.08
C GLY A 87 0.54 -15.80 3.60
N ASN A 88 -0.46 -15.64 2.74
CA ASN A 88 -0.28 -15.68 1.29
C ASN A 88 -1.22 -14.72 0.53
N SER A 89 -1.89 -13.81 1.24
CA SER A 89 -2.77 -12.84 0.63
C SER A 89 -2.01 -11.88 -0.29
N ASP A 90 -2.72 -11.40 -1.30
CA ASP A 90 -2.20 -10.40 -2.21
C ASP A 90 -1.95 -9.06 -1.49
N TYR A 91 -2.77 -8.73 -0.48
CA TYR A 91 -2.57 -7.55 0.37
C TYR A 91 -1.25 -7.61 1.15
N ARG A 92 -0.95 -8.76 1.77
CA ARG A 92 0.33 -8.98 2.45
C ARG A 92 1.50 -8.82 1.50
N ARG A 93 1.44 -9.44 0.32
CA ARG A 93 2.51 -9.35 -0.69
C ARG A 93 2.75 -7.90 -1.12
N LEU A 94 1.69 -7.14 -1.36
CA LEU A 94 1.79 -5.73 -1.76
C LEU A 94 2.38 -4.86 -0.64
N SER A 95 1.94 -5.08 0.61
CA SER A 95 2.47 -4.36 1.79
C SER A 95 3.95 -4.64 2.03
N LEU A 96 4.36 -5.91 1.94
CA LEU A 96 5.77 -6.31 2.08
C LEU A 96 6.62 -5.79 0.93
N LEU A 97 6.12 -5.84 -0.31
CA LEU A 97 6.82 -5.28 -1.47
C LEU A 97 7.09 -3.79 -1.27
N LEU A 98 6.09 -3.02 -0.81
CA LEU A 98 6.25 -1.60 -0.54
C LEU A 98 7.39 -1.38 0.48
N ILE A 99 7.38 -2.09 1.60
CA ILE A 99 8.38 -1.88 2.64
C ILE A 99 9.78 -2.28 2.16
N LEU A 100 9.90 -3.43 1.49
CA LEU A 100 11.18 -3.93 0.98
C LEU A 100 11.77 -3.03 -0.12
N THR A 101 10.92 -2.44 -0.96
CA THR A 101 11.38 -1.53 -2.02
C THR A 101 11.66 -0.12 -1.51
N TRP A 102 11.07 0.28 -0.37
CA TRP A 102 11.26 1.62 0.22
C TRP A 102 12.42 1.68 1.22
N LEU A 103 12.77 0.57 1.87
CA LEU A 103 13.88 0.50 2.81
C LEU A 103 15.24 0.91 2.22
N PRO A 104 15.57 0.61 0.96
CA PRO A 104 16.80 1.09 0.33
C PRO A 104 16.91 2.61 0.18
N PHE A 105 15.81 3.37 0.17
CA PHE A 105 15.86 4.83 -0.05
C PHE A 105 16.63 5.57 1.06
N PRO A 106 16.33 5.37 2.37
CA PRO A 106 17.15 5.93 3.45
C PRO A 106 18.62 5.50 3.39
N ILE A 107 18.90 4.26 2.96
CA ILE A 107 20.27 3.76 2.84
C ILE A 107 20.99 4.51 1.71
N TRP A 108 20.34 4.65 0.55
CA TRP A 108 20.89 5.37 -0.59
C TRP A 108 21.17 6.84 -0.27
N TYR A 109 20.25 7.50 0.46
CA TYR A 109 20.44 8.87 0.95
C TYR A 109 21.70 9.03 1.82
N VAL A 110 22.01 8.04 2.67
CA VAL A 110 23.21 8.06 3.53
C VAL A 110 24.47 7.91 2.71
N LEU A 111 24.43 7.08 1.66
CA LEU A 111 25.57 6.83 0.77
C LEU A 111 25.84 8.01 -0.17
N SER A 112 24.83 8.80 -0.49
CA SER A 112 24.91 9.91 -1.44
C SER A 112 25.56 11.16 -0.82
N PRO A 113 25.92 12.17 -1.66
CA PRO A 113 26.55 13.40 -1.20
C PRO A 113 25.75 14.21 -0.18
N GLU A 114 24.43 13.99 -0.12
CA GLU A 114 23.51 14.60 0.84
C GLU A 114 23.58 13.99 2.24
N GLY A 115 24.35 12.90 2.41
CA GLY A 115 24.55 12.19 3.67
C GLY A 115 26.00 12.18 4.12
N TYR A 116 26.72 11.09 3.82
CA TYR A 116 28.14 10.92 4.17
C TYR A 116 29.10 11.04 2.98
N SER A 117 28.57 11.29 1.78
CA SER A 117 29.38 11.43 0.55
C SER A 117 30.29 10.24 0.28
N LEU A 118 29.79 9.02 0.51
CA LEU A 118 30.57 7.80 0.24
C LEU A 118 30.64 7.49 -1.25
N ILE A 119 29.64 7.91 -2.01
CA ILE A 119 29.58 7.86 -3.47
C ILE A 119 29.47 9.30 -3.97
N GLU A 120 30.48 9.75 -4.71
CA GLU A 120 30.56 11.12 -5.24
C GLU A 120 30.29 11.21 -6.75
N ASP A 121 30.22 10.07 -7.44
CA ASP A 121 29.93 10.03 -8.87
C ASP A 121 28.45 10.37 -9.13
N GLU A 122 28.22 11.55 -9.70
CA GLU A 122 26.90 12.09 -10.02
C GLU A 122 26.07 11.12 -10.89
N LEU A 123 26.69 10.46 -11.87
CA LEU A 123 26.00 9.52 -12.75
C LEU A 123 25.51 8.29 -11.97
N ILE A 124 26.31 7.81 -11.01
CA ILE A 124 25.94 6.66 -10.17
C ILE A 124 24.80 7.03 -9.24
N ILE A 125 24.83 8.23 -8.63
CA ILE A 125 23.79 8.71 -7.73
C ILE A 125 22.46 8.85 -8.45
N GLU A 126 22.43 9.53 -9.59
CA GLU A 126 21.22 9.72 -10.40
C GLU A 126 20.66 8.38 -10.88
N LEU A 127 21.51 7.49 -11.40
CA LEU A 127 21.10 6.16 -11.82
C LEU A 127 20.50 5.35 -10.67
N GLY A 128 21.08 5.44 -9.48
CA GLY A 128 20.56 4.78 -8.28
C GLY A 128 19.15 5.26 -7.92
N TRP A 129 18.91 6.57 -7.95
CA TRP A 129 17.57 7.14 -7.72
C TRP A 129 16.56 6.66 -8.76
N VAL A 130 16.95 6.62 -10.04
CA VAL A 130 16.09 6.14 -11.13
C VAL A 130 15.75 4.66 -10.95
N VAL A 131 16.74 3.81 -10.69
CA VAL A 131 16.55 2.37 -10.49
C VAL A 131 15.65 2.10 -9.28
N LEU A 132 15.89 2.77 -8.15
CA LEU A 132 15.06 2.64 -6.96
C LEU A 132 13.61 3.05 -7.22
N ASN A 133 13.39 4.18 -7.90
CA ASN A 133 12.05 4.64 -8.26
C ASN A 133 11.34 3.69 -9.21
N MET A 134 12.04 3.22 -10.24
CA MET A 134 11.50 2.27 -11.21
C MET A 134 11.09 0.98 -10.49
N LEU A 135 11.98 0.40 -9.67
CA LEU A 135 11.68 -0.83 -8.94
C LEU A 135 10.53 -0.66 -7.95
N ALA A 136 10.49 0.43 -7.18
CA ALA A 136 9.46 0.65 -6.18
C ALA A 136 8.08 0.92 -6.81
N LYS A 137 8.00 1.86 -7.77
CA LYS A 137 6.71 2.26 -8.36
C LYS A 137 6.19 1.22 -9.34
N PHE A 138 7.03 0.72 -10.23
CA PHE A 138 6.60 -0.24 -11.25
C PHE A 138 6.14 -1.56 -10.62
N SER A 139 6.92 -2.12 -9.70
CA SER A 139 6.55 -3.38 -9.04
C SER A 139 5.26 -3.22 -8.22
N PHE A 140 5.09 -2.08 -7.53
CA PHE A 140 3.89 -1.80 -6.77
C PHE A 140 2.66 -1.68 -7.67
N ILE A 141 2.73 -0.92 -8.76
CA ILE A 141 1.61 -0.74 -9.70
C ILE A 141 1.23 -2.08 -10.33
N VAL A 142 2.20 -2.87 -10.80
CA VAL A 142 1.95 -4.18 -11.42
C VAL A 142 1.28 -5.14 -10.44
N LEU A 143 1.76 -5.23 -9.19
CA LEU A 143 1.13 -6.08 -8.19
C LEU A 143 -0.26 -5.57 -7.78
N LEU A 144 -0.43 -4.27 -7.60
CA LEU A 144 -1.73 -3.67 -7.30
C LEU A 144 -2.75 -3.97 -8.42
N GLN A 145 -2.38 -3.79 -9.68
CA GLN A 145 -3.22 -4.10 -10.84
C GLN A 145 -3.57 -5.59 -10.88
N ARG A 146 -2.59 -6.47 -10.65
CA ARG A 146 -2.83 -7.91 -10.56
C ARG A 146 -3.84 -8.25 -9.46
N SER A 147 -3.68 -7.69 -8.26
CA SER A 147 -4.61 -7.90 -7.14
C SER A 147 -6.02 -7.45 -7.50
N LYS A 148 -6.16 -6.28 -8.13
CA LYS A 148 -7.46 -5.77 -8.60
C LYS A 148 -8.10 -6.68 -9.65
N LEU A 149 -7.33 -7.14 -10.64
CA LEU A 149 -7.85 -8.04 -11.69
C LEU A 149 -8.30 -9.38 -11.13
N VAL A 150 -7.54 -9.96 -10.19
CA VAL A 150 -7.93 -11.21 -9.52
C VAL A 150 -9.22 -11.00 -8.72
N HIS A 151 -9.37 -9.86 -8.06
CA HIS A 151 -10.58 -9.52 -7.32
C HIS A 151 -11.80 -9.38 -8.23
N GLN A 152 -11.68 -8.63 -9.34
CA GLN A 152 -12.77 -8.46 -10.32
C GLN A 152 -13.21 -9.81 -10.90
N ARG A 153 -12.26 -10.69 -11.28
CA ARG A 153 -12.58 -12.04 -11.77
C ARG A 153 -13.33 -12.90 -10.74
N LYS A 154 -12.98 -12.77 -9.46
CA LYS A 154 -13.70 -13.48 -8.38
C LYS A 154 -15.15 -12.99 -8.25
N LEU A 155 -15.37 -11.67 -8.39
CA LEU A 155 -16.70 -11.08 -8.36
C LEU A 155 -17.54 -11.50 -9.58
N GLU A 156 -16.97 -11.47 -10.78
CA GLU A 156 -17.62 -11.94 -12.00
C GLU A 156 -18.01 -13.42 -11.92
N ALA A 157 -17.08 -14.30 -11.50
CA ALA A 157 -17.36 -15.72 -11.33
C ALA A 157 -18.39 -16.01 -10.22
N ALA A 158 -18.48 -15.15 -9.20
CA ALA A 158 -19.56 -15.22 -8.23
C ALA A 158 -20.88 -14.84 -8.90
N ARG A 159 -20.96 -13.71 -9.62
CA ARG A 159 -22.17 -13.26 -10.34
C ARG A 159 -22.72 -14.32 -11.29
N GLU A 160 -21.86 -14.94 -12.11
CA GLU A 160 -22.25 -16.01 -13.03
C GLU A 160 -22.85 -17.22 -12.31
N LEU A 161 -22.27 -17.63 -11.19
CA LEU A 161 -22.76 -18.76 -10.39
C LEU A 161 -24.18 -18.50 -9.85
N TYR A 162 -24.52 -17.24 -9.61
CA TYR A 162 -25.81 -16.82 -9.05
C TYR A 162 -26.77 -16.23 -10.09
N GLY A 163 -26.39 -16.19 -11.38
CA GLY A 163 -27.24 -15.69 -12.46
C GLY A 163 -27.59 -14.20 -12.34
N LEU A 164 -26.73 -13.40 -11.69
CA LEU A 164 -26.96 -11.97 -11.47
C LEU A 164 -26.57 -11.14 -12.70
N SER A 165 -27.36 -10.10 -13.02
CA SER A 165 -27.04 -9.12 -14.08
C SER A 165 -25.84 -8.24 -13.65
N PRO A 166 -25.05 -7.66 -14.58
CA PRO A 166 -23.95 -6.74 -14.24
C PRO A 166 -24.34 -5.54 -13.37
N SER A 167 -25.62 -5.17 -13.39
CA SER A 167 -26.21 -4.07 -12.61
C SER A 167 -26.72 -4.48 -11.24
N ASP A 168 -26.78 -5.78 -10.94
CA ASP A 168 -27.33 -6.27 -9.68
C ASP A 168 -26.24 -6.28 -8.61
N GLU A 169 -26.51 -5.65 -7.47
CA GLU A 169 -25.64 -5.77 -6.30
C GLU A 169 -25.54 -7.24 -5.89
N VAL A 170 -24.31 -7.74 -5.72
CA VAL A 170 -24.10 -9.11 -5.24
C VAL A 170 -24.48 -9.11 -3.76
N PRO A 171 -25.57 -9.79 -3.34
CA PRO A 171 -26.01 -9.69 -1.96
C PRO A 171 -24.95 -10.30 -1.04
N GLU A 172 -24.53 -9.61 0.02
CA GLU A 172 -23.40 -10.05 0.88
C GLU A 172 -23.59 -11.47 1.47
N THR A 173 -24.85 -11.85 1.68
CA THR A 173 -25.26 -13.19 2.15
C THR A 173 -24.82 -14.31 1.19
N VAL A 174 -24.59 -13.98 -0.07
CA VAL A 174 -24.20 -14.89 -1.14
C VAL A 174 -22.69 -15.15 -1.11
N LEU A 175 -21.86 -14.12 -0.91
CA LEU A 175 -20.42 -14.25 -0.69
C LEU A 175 -20.14 -15.00 0.62
N ALA A 176 -20.91 -14.71 1.67
CA ALA A 176 -20.85 -15.45 2.94
C ALA A 176 -21.24 -16.94 2.77
N LYS A 177 -22.29 -17.25 1.99
CA LYS A 177 -22.72 -18.64 1.72
C LYS A 177 -21.72 -19.44 0.89
N LYS A 178 -21.03 -18.83 -0.08
CA LYS A 178 -19.97 -19.50 -0.85
C LYS A 178 -18.74 -19.76 0.04
N GLY A 179 -18.34 -18.79 0.86
CA GLY A 179 -17.29 -18.98 1.88
C GLY A 179 -17.62 -20.08 2.89
N MET A 180 -18.89 -20.23 3.28
CA MET A 180 -19.36 -21.33 4.12
C MET A 180 -19.40 -22.69 3.41
N LYS A 181 -19.80 -22.74 2.13
CA LYS A 181 -19.82 -23.99 1.33
C LYS A 181 -18.41 -24.51 1.05
N GLU A 182 -17.45 -23.63 0.84
CA GLU A 182 -16.03 -24.00 0.69
C GLU A 182 -15.40 -24.39 2.04
N SER A 183 -15.78 -23.73 3.15
CA SER A 183 -15.35 -24.11 4.52
C SER A 183 -15.92 -25.46 4.99
N ALA A 184 -17.06 -25.91 4.45
CA ALA A 184 -17.65 -27.21 4.77
C ALA A 184 -16.98 -28.39 4.05
N GLY A 185 -16.13 -28.14 3.04
CA GLY A 185 -15.45 -29.15 2.22
C GLY A 185 -13.99 -29.45 2.60
N GLY A 186 -13.40 -28.70 3.53
CA GLY A 186 -12.02 -28.91 3.95
C GLY A 186 -11.58 -27.86 4.96
N THR A 187 -10.89 -28.29 6.00
CA THR A 187 -10.29 -27.45 7.04
C THR A 187 -9.43 -26.33 6.46
N GLY A 188 -9.97 -25.11 6.41
CA GLY A 188 -9.28 -23.89 6.05
C GLY A 188 -10.28 -22.77 5.74
N ARG A 189 -10.30 -21.71 6.55
CA ARG A 189 -11.14 -20.53 6.34
C ARG A 189 -10.68 -19.86 5.02
N VAL A 190 -11.57 -19.68 4.05
CA VAL A 190 -11.22 -19.12 2.73
C VAL A 190 -11.66 -17.65 2.60
N GLN A 191 -10.68 -16.82 2.29
CA GLN A 191 -10.67 -15.37 2.10
C GLN A 191 -11.56 -14.95 0.90
N GLY A 192 -12.66 -14.21 1.13
CA GLY A 192 -13.65 -13.99 0.06
C GLY A 192 -14.86 -13.05 0.31
N ALA A 193 -15.19 -12.65 1.53
CA ALA A 193 -16.31 -11.73 1.79
C ALA A 193 -15.96 -10.26 1.44
N PRO A 194 -16.92 -9.36 1.13
CA PRO A 194 -16.64 -7.92 0.96
C PRO A 194 -15.99 -7.31 2.20
N SER A 195 -16.44 -7.76 3.37
CA SER A 195 -15.83 -7.49 4.66
C SER A 195 -14.41 -8.07 4.79
N ASP A 196 -14.07 -9.12 4.04
CA ASP A 196 -12.71 -9.69 3.99
C ASP A 196 -11.67 -8.80 3.32
N TYR A 197 -12.13 -7.86 2.50
CA TYR A 197 -11.30 -6.93 1.74
C TYR A 197 -11.46 -5.48 2.24
N GLY A 198 -12.18 -5.30 3.35
CA GLY A 198 -12.44 -4.00 3.94
C GLY A 198 -13.16 -3.01 3.01
N LEU A 199 -14.10 -3.43 2.17
CA LEU A 199 -15.00 -2.40 1.65
C LEU A 199 -15.94 -2.00 2.79
N GLY A 200 -16.00 -0.70 3.11
CA GLY A 200 -16.94 -0.18 4.10
C GLY A 200 -18.38 -0.55 3.73
N LEU A 201 -19.22 -0.83 4.72
CA LEU A 201 -20.65 -1.07 4.47
C LEU A 201 -21.34 0.27 4.19
N GLY A 202 -22.02 0.41 3.04
CA GLY A 202 -22.85 1.58 2.70
C GLY A 202 -22.16 2.66 1.86
N ASP A 203 -22.60 3.92 1.97
CA ASP A 203 -22.12 5.11 1.22
C ASP A 203 -20.59 5.29 1.23
N ASP A 204 -19.91 4.72 2.23
CA ASP A 204 -18.46 4.75 2.37
C ASP A 204 -17.75 3.98 1.25
N ALA A 205 -18.28 2.84 0.77
CA ALA A 205 -17.68 2.06 -0.33
C ALA A 205 -17.80 2.75 -1.69
N GLU A 206 -18.91 3.45 -1.95
CA GLU A 206 -19.09 4.21 -3.19
C GLU A 206 -18.14 5.43 -3.24
N SER A 207 -17.93 6.06 -2.08
CA SER A 207 -16.93 7.11 -1.92
C SER A 207 -15.51 6.58 -2.12
N GLU A 208 -15.22 5.36 -1.64
CA GLU A 208 -13.94 4.67 -1.77
C GLU A 208 -13.64 4.30 -3.22
N GLU A 209 -14.62 3.77 -3.95
CA GLU A 209 -14.46 3.40 -5.37
C GLU A 209 -14.18 4.65 -6.22
N LYS A 210 -14.93 5.74 -6.00
CA LYS A 210 -14.68 7.04 -6.65
C LYS A 210 -13.30 7.61 -6.32
N LEU A 211 -12.83 7.46 -5.08
CA LEU A 211 -11.51 7.93 -4.67
C LEU A 211 -10.40 7.08 -5.29
N ILE A 212 -10.59 5.76 -5.37
CA ILE A 212 -9.67 4.85 -6.05
C ILE A 212 -9.61 5.16 -7.55
N GLU A 213 -10.76 5.43 -8.17
CA GLU A 213 -10.87 5.76 -9.59
C GLU A 213 -10.20 7.10 -9.88
N LEU A 214 -10.49 8.15 -9.10
CA LEU A 214 -9.86 9.46 -9.21
C LEU A 214 -8.33 9.39 -9.04
N VAL A 215 -7.84 8.61 -8.08
CA VAL A 215 -6.41 8.44 -7.79
C VAL A 215 -5.75 7.47 -8.80
N ALA A 216 -6.50 6.58 -9.45
CA ALA A 216 -6.02 5.79 -10.57
C ALA A 216 -5.86 6.65 -11.83
N ASP A 217 -6.85 7.48 -12.14
CA ASP A 217 -6.86 8.40 -13.30
C ASP A 217 -5.76 9.48 -13.18
N SER A 218 -5.56 9.99 -11.97
CA SER A 218 -4.48 10.96 -11.68
C SER A 218 -3.07 10.39 -11.88
N MET A 219 -2.90 9.07 -11.90
CA MET A 219 -1.59 8.42 -12.13
C MET A 219 -1.37 7.99 -13.59
N VAL A 220 -2.42 7.92 -14.41
CA VAL A 220 -2.29 7.67 -15.86
C VAL A 220 -1.97 8.98 -16.60
N THR A 221 -2.32 10.12 -15.99
CA THR A 221 -2.17 11.46 -16.56
C THR A 221 -0.91 12.21 -16.10
N LEU A 222 -0.12 11.62 -15.20
CA LEU A 222 1.21 12.08 -14.77
C LEU A 222 2.31 11.21 -15.38
#